data_AF-A0A6L8QB18-F1
#
_entry.id   AF-A0A6L8QB18-F1
#
_cell.length_a   1.000
_cell.length_b   1.000
_cell.length_c   1.000
_cell.angle_alpha   90.00
_cell.angle_beta   90.00
_cell.angle_gamma   90.00
#
_symmetry.space_group_name_H-M   'P 1'
#
loop_
_entity.id
_entity.type
_entity.pdbx_description
1 polymer ?
#
loop_
_entity_poly.entity_id
_entity_poly.type
_entity_poly.pdbx_seq_one_letter_code
_entity_poly.pdbx_strand_id
1 'polypeptide(L)'
;MRFMLMKDRTCSRHLLSVIFGIFLILTFPGYGEADDFSDWNVLVKKYVSPKAVDGISINAVDYVSLKNDPAFSSLVSRLKSYPMGRLESDKSRLAFWINVYNILAVKMITDHYPVESIKDIGSFFSPVWKRKAGVVGGKERTLHDIEHEILRKMNEPRIHVAIVCASVSCPDLRMEAYTAEKLSDQLDDQMRKFLLSREKGMKLDEKGKKVYLSSIFKWF
;
A
#
# COMPACT_ATOMS: atom_id res chain seq x y z
N MET A 1 -29.29 83.15 -52.17
CA MET A 1 -30.20 82.28 -52.95
C MET A 1 -30.73 81.19 -52.01
N ARG A 2 -32.04 80.95 -52.04
CA ARG A 2 -32.88 80.19 -51.10
C ARG A 2 -32.54 78.70 -50.89
N PHE A 3 -33.15 78.16 -49.81
CA PHE A 3 -33.63 76.79 -49.48
C PHE A 3 -32.82 76.15 -48.32
N MET A 4 -33.30 75.95 -47.08
CA MET A 4 -34.55 75.42 -46.48
C MET A 4 -34.87 73.96 -46.85
N LEU A 5 -34.74 73.07 -45.85
CA LEU A 5 -35.62 71.93 -45.43
C LEU A 5 -34.83 71.05 -44.42
N MET A 6 -35.16 71.02 -43.12
CA MET A 6 -36.04 70.04 -42.41
C MET A 6 -35.76 68.57 -42.79
N LYS A 7 -35.32 67.64 -41.92
CA LYS A 7 -35.78 67.10 -40.60
C LYS A 7 -36.27 65.65 -40.82
N ASP A 8 -35.59 64.63 -40.27
CA ASP A 8 -36.17 63.66 -39.30
C ASP A 8 -35.25 62.47 -38.93
N ARG A 9 -35.22 62.22 -37.60
CA ARG A 9 -35.18 60.98 -36.80
C ARG A 9 -34.30 59.77 -37.19
N THR A 10 -33.51 59.29 -36.23
CA THR A 10 -33.83 58.03 -35.49
C THR A 10 -32.86 57.74 -34.32
N CYS A 11 -33.48 57.46 -33.17
CA CYS A 11 -33.13 56.56 -32.07
C CYS A 11 -31.77 55.82 -32.11
N SER A 12 -30.96 55.92 -31.04
CA SER A 12 -30.27 54.75 -30.50
C SER A 12 -29.99 54.89 -29.01
N ARG A 13 -30.17 53.76 -28.32
CA ARG A 13 -30.31 53.58 -26.87
C ARG A 13 -28.95 53.40 -26.19
N HIS A 14 -28.95 53.75 -24.91
CA HIS A 14 -28.01 53.39 -23.83
C HIS A 14 -27.03 52.24 -24.08
N LEU A 15 -25.75 52.47 -23.73
CA LEU A 15 -24.85 51.39 -23.30
C LEU A 15 -24.17 51.81 -21.99
N LEU A 16 -24.65 51.25 -20.87
CA LEU A 16 -23.94 51.20 -19.60
C LEU A 16 -22.80 50.18 -19.74
N SER A 17 -21.56 50.61 -19.59
CA SER A 17 -20.41 49.71 -19.53
C SER A 17 -20.30 49.12 -18.12
N VAL A 18 -20.75 47.88 -17.95
CA VAL A 18 -20.45 47.06 -16.76
C VAL A 18 -19.16 46.31 -17.03
N ILE A 19 -18.07 46.71 -16.36
CA ILE A 19 -16.81 45.96 -16.39
C ILE A 19 -16.95 44.78 -15.44
N PHE A 20 -17.20 43.59 -16.00
CA PHE A 20 -17.18 42.33 -15.27
C PHE A 20 -15.72 41.92 -15.06
N GLY A 21 -15.23 42.01 -13.82
CA GLY A 21 -13.91 41.50 -13.45
C GLY A 21 -13.87 39.99 -13.59
N ILE A 22 -13.03 39.48 -14.48
CA ILE A 22 -12.73 38.05 -14.60
C ILE A 22 -11.85 37.69 -13.41
N PHE A 23 -12.44 37.15 -12.35
CA PHE A 23 -11.70 36.43 -11.31
C PHE A 23 -11.25 35.09 -11.91
N LEU A 24 -9.99 35.01 -12.31
CA LEU A 24 -9.37 33.75 -12.70
C LEU A 24 -9.24 32.89 -11.44
N ILE A 25 -10.20 32.01 -11.18
CA ILE A 25 -10.06 30.97 -10.17
C ILE A 25 -8.97 30.03 -10.67
N LEU A 26 -7.75 30.23 -10.19
CA LEU A 26 -6.68 29.24 -10.31
C LEU A 26 -7.10 28.05 -9.46
N THR A 27 -7.81 27.10 -10.06
CA THR A 27 -7.96 25.77 -9.50
C THR A 27 -6.59 25.13 -9.54
N PHE A 28 -5.84 25.23 -8.44
CA PHE A 28 -4.74 24.32 -8.20
C PHE A 28 -5.31 22.90 -8.29
N PRO A 29 -4.74 21.99 -9.09
CA PRO A 29 -5.08 20.58 -8.96
C PRO A 29 -4.82 20.24 -7.49
N GLY A 30 -5.88 19.90 -6.75
CA GLY A 30 -5.74 19.38 -5.40
C GLY A 30 -4.74 18.23 -5.49
N TYR A 31 -3.62 18.35 -4.78
CA TYR A 31 -2.69 17.25 -4.62
C TYR A 31 -3.48 16.12 -3.96
N GLY A 32 -3.84 15.14 -4.79
CA GLY A 32 -4.82 14.12 -4.46
C GLY A 32 -4.37 13.24 -3.30
N GLU A 33 -5.37 12.73 -2.58
CA GLU A 33 -5.24 11.73 -1.52
C GLU A 33 -4.12 10.71 -1.77
N ALA A 34 -3.48 10.29 -0.68
CA ALA A 34 -2.54 9.18 -0.70
C ALA A 34 -3.17 7.96 -1.40
N ASP A 35 -2.36 7.19 -2.13
CA ASP A 35 -2.82 5.98 -2.82
C ASP A 35 -3.46 5.03 -1.81
N ASP A 36 -4.74 4.72 -2.03
CA ASP A 36 -5.57 3.94 -1.12
C ASP A 36 -5.36 2.42 -1.29
N PHE A 37 -4.58 2.00 -2.30
CA PHE A 37 -4.34 0.60 -2.63
C PHE A 37 -5.65 -0.21 -2.72
N SER A 38 -6.72 0.41 -3.22
CA SER A 38 -8.04 -0.22 -3.38
C SER A 38 -8.00 -1.47 -4.25
N ASP A 39 -7.16 -1.48 -5.29
CA ASP A 39 -6.91 -2.65 -6.13
C ASP A 39 -6.24 -3.80 -5.37
N TRP A 40 -5.23 -3.49 -4.54
CA TRP A 40 -4.62 -4.47 -3.64
C TRP A 40 -5.63 -5.00 -2.61
N ASN A 41 -6.47 -4.13 -2.04
CA ASN A 41 -7.52 -4.51 -1.10
C ASN A 41 -8.52 -5.51 -1.72
N VAL A 42 -8.90 -5.31 -2.99
CA VAL A 42 -9.74 -6.27 -3.72
C VAL A 42 -9.02 -7.62 -3.88
N LEU A 43 -7.75 -7.60 -4.28
CA LEU A 43 -6.97 -8.82 -4.50
C LEU A 43 -6.77 -9.63 -3.22
N VAL A 44 -6.42 -8.99 -2.09
CA VAL A 44 -6.24 -9.72 -0.83
C VAL A 44 -7.56 -10.31 -0.32
N LYS A 45 -8.68 -9.62 -0.48
CA LYS A 45 -10.00 -10.17 -0.11
C LYS A 45 -10.42 -11.36 -0.99
N LYS A 46 -10.00 -11.35 -2.25
CA LYS A 46 -10.32 -12.39 -3.23
C LYS A 46 -9.45 -13.63 -3.06
N TYR A 47 -8.16 -13.45 -2.75
CA TYR A 47 -7.15 -14.51 -2.83
C TYR A 47 -6.49 -14.87 -1.51
N VAL A 48 -6.82 -14.21 -0.41
CA VAL A 48 -6.31 -14.55 0.92
C VAL A 48 -7.45 -15.06 1.76
N SER A 49 -7.29 -16.24 2.34
CA SER A 49 -8.29 -16.84 3.22
C SER A 49 -7.64 -17.60 4.38
N PRO A 50 -8.33 -17.69 5.53
CA PRO A 50 -7.86 -18.50 6.65
C PRO A 50 -7.74 -19.97 6.25
N LYS A 51 -6.59 -20.59 6.54
CA LYS A 51 -6.35 -22.02 6.35
C LYS A 51 -5.55 -22.56 7.54
N ALA A 52 -5.80 -23.82 7.91
CA ALA A 52 -4.96 -24.52 8.87
C ALA A 52 -3.85 -25.29 8.14
N VAL A 53 -2.60 -25.09 8.53
CA VAL A 53 -1.43 -25.87 8.09
C VAL A 53 -0.77 -26.43 9.33
N ASP A 54 -0.72 -27.76 9.44
CA ASP A 54 -0.19 -28.47 10.63
C ASP A 54 -0.80 -27.98 11.97
N GLY A 55 -2.11 -27.68 11.96
CA GLY A 55 -2.83 -27.16 13.13
C GLY A 55 -2.63 -25.66 13.40
N ILE A 56 -1.79 -24.97 12.62
CA ILE A 56 -1.56 -23.53 12.73
C ILE A 56 -2.49 -22.79 11.76
N SER A 57 -3.33 -21.90 12.29
CA SER A 57 -4.15 -21.01 11.46
C SER A 57 -3.28 -19.93 10.82
N ILE A 58 -3.35 -19.82 9.49
CA ILE A 58 -2.65 -18.81 8.69
C ILE A 58 -3.63 -18.13 7.74
N ASN A 59 -3.31 -16.90 7.32
CA ASN A 59 -3.94 -16.31 6.14
C ASN A 59 -3.19 -16.80 4.89
N ALA A 60 -3.68 -17.87 4.28
CA ALA A 60 -3.08 -18.47 3.10
C ALA A 60 -3.43 -17.69 1.84
N VAL A 61 -2.45 -17.46 0.98
CA VAL A 61 -2.62 -16.80 -0.32
C VAL A 61 -2.77 -17.88 -1.40
N ASP A 62 -3.81 -17.79 -2.23
CA ASP A 62 -3.93 -18.55 -3.46
C ASP A 62 -3.03 -17.94 -4.55
N TYR A 63 -1.73 -18.28 -4.49
CA TYR A 63 -0.73 -17.75 -5.41
C TYR A 63 -1.00 -18.15 -6.88
N VAL A 64 -1.61 -19.30 -7.14
CA VAL A 64 -1.90 -19.77 -8.50
C VAL A 64 -2.95 -18.88 -9.14
N SER A 65 -4.07 -18.68 -8.46
CA SER A 65 -5.15 -17.86 -8.98
C SER A 65 -4.75 -16.37 -9.03
N LEU A 66 -4.02 -15.88 -8.03
CA LEU A 66 -3.55 -14.50 -7.99
C LEU A 66 -2.56 -14.19 -9.12
N LYS A 67 -1.62 -15.10 -9.43
CA LYS A 67 -0.65 -14.94 -10.53
C LYS A 67 -1.34 -14.73 -11.88
N ASN A 68 -2.49 -15.38 -12.07
CA ASN A 68 -3.25 -15.34 -13.33
C ASN A 68 -4.27 -14.18 -13.38
N ASP A 69 -4.44 -13.41 -12.29
CA ASP A 69 -5.34 -12.26 -12.30
C ASP A 69 -4.66 -11.03 -12.94
N PRO A 70 -5.19 -10.47 -14.05
CA PRO A 70 -4.61 -9.31 -14.71
C PRO A 70 -4.61 -8.04 -13.83
N ALA A 71 -5.46 -7.96 -12.81
CA ALA A 71 -5.42 -6.86 -11.85
C ALA A 71 -4.13 -6.88 -11.02
N PHE A 72 -3.58 -8.06 -10.72
CA PHE A 72 -2.32 -8.16 -9.97
C PHE A 72 -1.11 -7.71 -10.81
N SER A 73 -1.03 -8.12 -12.07
CA SER A 73 0.04 -7.66 -12.97
C SER A 73 -0.06 -6.15 -13.26
N SER A 74 -1.28 -5.62 -13.35
CA SER A 74 -1.55 -4.18 -13.49
C SER A 74 -1.12 -3.40 -12.26
N LEU A 75 -1.45 -3.89 -11.06
CA LEU A 75 -1.00 -3.34 -9.77
C LEU A 75 0.52 -3.27 -9.69
N VAL A 76 1.22 -4.37 -10.01
CA VAL A 76 2.69 -4.37 -10.03
C VAL A 76 3.25 -3.39 -11.07
N SER A 77 2.59 -3.25 -12.23
CA SER A 77 3.02 -2.34 -13.29
C SER A 77 2.88 -0.87 -12.88
N ARG A 78 1.78 -0.47 -12.24
CA ARG A 78 1.56 0.92 -11.81
C ARG A 78 2.57 1.38 -10.75
N LEU A 79 3.11 0.47 -9.93
CA LEU A 79 4.14 0.82 -8.96
C LEU A 79 5.43 1.34 -9.63
N LYS A 80 5.72 0.88 -10.85
CA LYS A 80 6.96 1.22 -11.57
C LYS A 80 7.12 2.73 -11.78
N SER A 81 6.03 3.45 -12.04
CA SER A 81 6.03 4.89 -12.29
C SER A 81 5.29 5.68 -11.21
N TYR A 82 5.16 5.11 -10.00
CA TYR A 82 4.44 5.77 -8.92
C TYR A 82 5.07 7.14 -8.57
N PRO A 83 4.28 8.24 -8.55
CA PRO A 83 4.80 9.57 -8.25
C PRO A 83 5.06 9.73 -6.75
N MET A 84 6.30 9.49 -6.33
CA MET A 84 6.71 9.52 -4.91
C MET A 84 6.36 10.84 -4.18
N GLY A 85 6.21 11.95 -4.92
CA GLY A 85 5.77 13.23 -4.38
C GLY A 85 4.36 13.25 -3.78
N ARG A 86 3.51 12.24 -4.06
CA ARG A 86 2.19 12.08 -3.42
C ARG A 86 2.26 11.63 -1.95
N LEU A 87 3.42 11.19 -1.47
CA LEU A 87 3.59 10.70 -0.11
C LEU A 87 3.97 11.85 0.84
N GLU A 88 2.98 12.69 1.15
CA GLU A 88 3.17 13.95 1.88
C GLU A 88 3.32 13.78 3.40
N SER A 89 2.71 12.75 3.99
CA SER A 89 2.74 12.50 5.44
C SER A 89 3.53 11.24 5.78
N ASP A 90 4.02 11.13 7.02
CA ASP A 90 4.69 9.92 7.49
C ASP A 90 3.74 8.72 7.47
N LYS A 91 2.46 8.93 7.80
CA LYS A 91 1.44 7.88 7.72
C LYS A 91 1.22 7.39 6.29
N SER A 92 1.12 8.30 5.31
CA SER A 92 0.95 7.90 3.91
C SER A 92 2.19 7.20 3.36
N ARG A 93 3.40 7.66 3.71
CA ARG A 93 4.65 6.96 3.38
C ARG A 93 4.70 5.56 3.97
N LEU A 94 4.34 5.42 5.25
CA LEU A 94 4.45 4.16 5.97
C LEU A 94 3.43 3.15 5.44
N ALA A 95 2.17 3.55 5.29
CA ALA A 95 1.14 2.72 4.68
C ALA A 95 1.53 2.28 3.26
N PHE A 96 2.03 3.22 2.44
CA PHE A 96 2.51 2.92 1.09
C PHE A 96 3.61 1.85 1.11
N TRP A 97 4.66 2.03 1.91
CA TRP A 97 5.78 1.09 1.90
C TRP A 97 5.44 -0.28 2.49
N ILE A 98 4.53 -0.36 3.47
CA ILE A 98 4.01 -1.64 3.97
C ILE A 98 3.24 -2.36 2.86
N ASN A 99 2.34 -1.68 2.15
CA ASN A 99 1.60 -2.29 1.04
C ASN A 99 2.54 -2.72 -0.09
N VAL A 100 3.46 -1.86 -0.52
CA VAL A 100 4.44 -2.17 -1.57
C VAL A 100 5.29 -3.37 -1.17
N TYR A 101 5.77 -3.44 0.07
CA TYR A 101 6.50 -4.60 0.55
C TYR A 101 5.68 -5.88 0.38
N ASN A 102 4.44 -5.89 0.88
CA ASN A 102 3.58 -7.07 0.84
C ASN A 102 3.22 -7.50 -0.59
N ILE A 103 2.93 -6.54 -1.47
CA ILE A 103 2.67 -6.79 -2.90
C ILE A 103 3.89 -7.43 -3.55
N LEU A 104 5.09 -6.88 -3.32
CA LEU A 104 6.32 -7.38 -3.91
C LEU A 104 6.75 -8.73 -3.31
N ALA A 105 6.47 -8.98 -2.03
CA ALA A 105 6.68 -10.28 -1.40
C ALA A 105 5.82 -11.36 -2.05
N VAL A 106 4.53 -11.08 -2.24
CA VAL A 106 3.61 -11.98 -2.95
C VAL A 106 4.04 -12.17 -4.40
N LYS A 107 4.45 -11.09 -5.09
CA LYS A 107 4.99 -11.15 -6.45
C LYS A 107 6.19 -12.08 -6.55
N MET A 108 7.15 -11.96 -5.62
CA MET A 108 8.33 -12.83 -5.58
C MET A 108 7.95 -14.30 -5.49
N ILE A 109 6.90 -14.64 -4.73
CA ILE A 109 6.41 -16.02 -4.65
C ILE A 109 5.73 -16.45 -5.95
N THR A 110 4.85 -15.61 -6.52
CA THR A 110 4.17 -15.92 -7.79
C THR A 110 5.13 -16.09 -8.96
N ASP A 111 6.21 -15.30 -9.01
CA ASP A 111 7.22 -15.37 -10.07
C ASP A 111 7.97 -16.71 -10.08
N HIS A 112 8.14 -17.33 -8.91
CA HIS A 112 8.89 -18.58 -8.75
C HIS A 112 7.99 -19.81 -8.64
N TYR A 113 6.66 -19.66 -8.69
CA TYR A 113 5.69 -20.75 -8.55
C TYR A 113 5.75 -21.76 -9.71
N PRO A 114 5.61 -23.09 -9.46
CA PRO A 114 5.42 -23.75 -8.17
C PRO A 114 6.69 -23.78 -7.31
N VAL A 115 6.52 -23.51 -6.01
CA VAL A 115 7.61 -23.57 -5.01
C VAL A 115 7.26 -24.65 -3.99
N GLU A 116 8.17 -25.59 -3.75
CA GLU A 116 7.98 -26.61 -2.71
C GLU A 116 8.09 -25.99 -1.30
N SER A 117 8.95 -24.97 -1.16
CA SER A 117 9.05 -24.13 0.03
C SER A 117 9.45 -22.70 -0.32
N ILE A 118 8.98 -21.73 0.47
CA ILE A 118 9.46 -20.34 0.38
C ILE A 118 10.93 -20.22 0.76
N LYS A 119 11.45 -21.18 1.55
CA LYS A 119 12.89 -21.35 1.80
C LYS A 119 13.66 -21.79 0.56
N ASP A 120 12.99 -22.38 -0.43
CA ASP A 120 13.64 -22.81 -1.69
C ASP A 120 13.77 -21.66 -2.68
N ILE A 121 12.98 -20.60 -2.51
CA ILE A 121 13.12 -19.38 -3.28
C ILE A 121 14.49 -18.72 -2.96
N GLY A 122 15.04 -18.96 -1.76
CA GLY A 122 16.34 -18.38 -1.35
C GLY A 122 16.99 -19.07 -0.16
N SER A 123 18.28 -19.38 -0.33
CA SER A 123 19.12 -20.08 0.65
C SER A 123 19.42 -19.24 1.90
N PHE A 124 19.75 -19.91 3.01
CA PHE A 124 20.30 -19.32 4.25
C PHE A 124 21.49 -18.36 3.99
N PHE A 125 22.20 -18.54 2.86
CA PHE A 125 23.35 -17.72 2.45
C PHE A 125 23.04 -16.66 1.38
N SER A 126 21.87 -16.73 0.72
CA SER A 126 21.41 -15.70 -0.25
C SER A 126 19.89 -15.57 -0.16
N PRO A 127 19.39 -14.67 0.71
CA PRO A 127 17.96 -14.52 0.93
C PRO A 127 17.28 -14.04 -0.35
N VAL A 128 16.15 -14.67 -0.72
CA VAL A 128 15.18 -14.20 -1.75
C VAL A 128 15.04 -12.69 -1.74
N TRP A 129 14.98 -12.17 -0.52
CA TRP A 129 14.67 -10.81 -0.16
C TRP A 129 15.75 -9.81 -0.62
N LYS A 130 16.97 -10.28 -0.96
CA LYS A 130 18.04 -9.49 -1.56
C LYS A 130 18.01 -9.47 -3.09
N ARG A 131 17.17 -10.30 -3.72
CA ARG A 131 16.96 -10.25 -5.18
C ARG A 131 16.04 -9.08 -5.54
N LYS A 132 16.14 -8.63 -6.80
CA LYS A 132 15.25 -7.61 -7.35
C LYS A 132 13.80 -8.10 -7.26
N ALA A 133 12.99 -7.40 -6.47
CA ALA A 133 11.58 -7.72 -6.28
C ALA A 133 10.68 -6.95 -7.25
N GLY A 134 11.05 -5.70 -7.56
CA GLY A 134 10.29 -4.86 -8.49
C GLY A 134 10.95 -3.51 -8.77
N VAL A 135 10.22 -2.65 -9.49
CA VAL A 135 10.56 -1.24 -9.67
C VAL A 135 9.46 -0.43 -9.00
N VAL A 136 9.84 0.55 -8.19
CA VAL A 136 8.91 1.44 -7.47
C VAL A 136 9.37 2.87 -7.69
N GLY A 137 8.51 3.71 -8.28
CA GLY A 137 8.83 5.11 -8.57
C GLY A 137 10.13 5.29 -9.38
N GLY A 138 10.34 4.44 -10.38
CA GLY A 138 11.50 4.46 -11.28
C GLY A 138 12.78 3.81 -10.72
N LYS A 139 12.79 3.38 -9.46
CA LYS A 139 13.96 2.75 -8.83
C LYS A 139 13.75 1.25 -8.64
N GLU A 140 14.77 0.45 -8.98
CA GLU A 140 14.79 -0.97 -8.64
C GLU A 140 14.85 -1.17 -7.14
N ARG A 141 14.02 -2.09 -6.62
CA ARG A 141 13.89 -2.38 -5.20
C ARG A 141 14.02 -3.87 -4.91
N THR A 142 14.65 -4.17 -3.80
CA THR A 142 14.63 -5.49 -3.15
C THR A 142 13.75 -5.38 -1.91
N LEU A 143 13.27 -6.52 -1.39
CA LEU A 143 12.49 -6.51 -0.14
C LEU A 143 13.36 -6.12 1.06
N HIS A 144 14.64 -6.51 1.03
CA HIS A 144 15.64 -6.06 2.00
C HIS A 144 15.84 -4.53 1.99
N ASP A 145 15.92 -3.90 0.81
CA ASP A 145 16.01 -2.42 0.70
C ASP A 145 14.78 -1.75 1.32
N ILE A 146 13.58 -2.23 0.97
CA ILE A 146 12.34 -1.65 1.50
C ILE A 146 12.27 -1.81 3.03
N GLU A 147 12.64 -2.96 3.57
CA GLU A 147 12.62 -3.19 5.02
C GLU A 147 13.69 -2.37 5.74
N HIS A 148 14.97 -2.54 5.38
CA HIS A 148 16.09 -2.00 6.17
C HIS A 148 16.40 -0.55 5.87
N GLU A 149 16.30 -0.12 4.61
CA GLU A 149 16.70 1.23 4.21
C GLU A 149 15.56 2.24 4.25
N ILE A 150 14.31 1.76 4.29
CA ILE A 150 13.11 2.61 4.28
C ILE A 150 12.30 2.38 5.56
N LEU A 151 11.60 1.24 5.70
CA LEU A 151 10.61 1.03 6.77
C LEU A 151 11.22 1.13 8.17
N ARG A 152 12.38 0.49 8.42
CA ARG A 152 13.04 0.54 9.74
C ARG A 152 13.47 1.95 10.15
N LYS A 153 13.76 2.83 9.19
CA LYS A 153 14.13 4.23 9.47
C LYS A 153 12.92 5.11 9.80
N MET A 154 11.70 4.60 9.64
CA MET A 154 10.47 5.32 9.99
C MET A 154 10.09 5.17 11.48
N ASN A 155 10.88 4.42 12.26
CA ASN A 155 10.75 4.27 13.71
C ASN A 155 9.36 3.80 14.19
N GLU A 156 8.68 2.99 13.37
CA GLU A 156 7.44 2.30 13.74
C GLU A 156 7.75 0.84 14.09
N PRO A 157 7.72 0.45 15.38
CA PRO A 157 8.08 -0.92 15.78
C PRO A 157 7.08 -1.99 15.29
N ARG A 158 5.83 -1.62 14.99
CA ARG A 158 4.79 -2.56 14.55
C ARG A 158 4.95 -3.00 13.08
N ILE A 159 5.89 -2.45 12.32
CA ILE A 159 6.10 -2.85 10.91
C ILE A 159 6.39 -4.35 10.76
N HIS A 160 7.06 -4.96 11.74
CA HIS A 160 7.47 -6.37 11.65
C HIS A 160 6.30 -7.35 11.73
N VAL A 161 5.14 -6.91 12.26
CA VAL A 161 3.89 -7.67 12.21
C VAL A 161 2.97 -7.27 11.05
N ALA A 162 3.38 -6.26 10.28
CA ALA A 162 2.65 -5.73 9.14
C ALA A 162 3.20 -6.20 7.79
N ILE A 163 4.50 -6.56 7.74
CA ILE A 163 5.18 -7.05 6.54
C ILE A 163 5.37 -8.57 6.56
N VAL A 164 5.18 -9.23 5.42
CA VAL A 164 5.10 -10.69 5.34
C VAL A 164 6.41 -11.32 4.88
N CYS A 165 6.94 -12.25 5.67
CA CYS A 165 8.05 -13.13 5.30
C CYS A 165 7.62 -14.50 4.75
N ALA A 166 6.30 -14.72 4.67
CA ALA A 166 5.63 -15.88 4.09
C ALA A 166 6.03 -17.26 4.69
N SER A 167 6.65 -17.28 5.88
CA SER A 167 6.75 -18.51 6.71
C SER A 167 5.46 -18.71 7.52
N VAL A 168 5.11 -19.96 7.83
CA VAL A 168 3.99 -20.33 8.72
C VAL A 168 4.12 -19.69 10.11
N SER A 169 5.35 -19.47 10.57
CA SER A 169 5.65 -18.80 11.84
C SER A 169 5.61 -17.27 11.79
N CYS A 170 5.46 -16.68 10.59
CA CYS A 170 5.39 -15.23 10.43
C CYS A 170 3.99 -14.69 10.79
N PRO A 171 3.89 -13.39 11.11
CA PRO A 171 2.64 -12.66 11.11
C PRO A 171 1.86 -12.86 9.81
N ASP A 172 0.54 -12.97 9.92
CA ASP A 172 -0.34 -13.21 8.79
C ASP A 172 -0.48 -11.99 7.88
N LEU A 173 -0.55 -12.22 6.57
CA LEU A 173 -0.90 -11.18 5.61
C LEU A 173 -2.28 -10.62 5.95
N ARG A 174 -2.38 -9.30 6.09
CA ARG A 174 -3.67 -8.63 6.31
C ARG A 174 -4.56 -8.77 5.08
N MET A 175 -5.83 -9.13 5.29
CA MET A 175 -6.86 -9.21 4.23
C MET A 175 -7.48 -7.84 3.88
N GLU A 176 -6.73 -6.77 4.10
CA GLU A 176 -7.10 -5.39 3.83
C GLU A 176 -5.81 -4.61 3.56
N ALA A 177 -5.83 -3.67 2.61
CA ALA A 177 -4.70 -2.77 2.39
C ALA A 177 -4.53 -1.79 3.57
N TYR A 178 -3.29 -1.38 3.84
CA TYR A 178 -3.03 -0.33 4.82
C TYR A 178 -3.35 1.04 4.24
N THR A 179 -4.05 1.90 4.98
CA THR A 179 -4.33 3.28 4.56
C THR A 179 -3.82 4.26 5.60
N ALA A 180 -3.51 5.50 5.20
CA ALA A 180 -2.96 6.49 6.12
C ALA A 180 -3.91 6.81 7.29
N GLU A 181 -5.21 6.79 7.00
CA GLU A 181 -6.30 7.13 7.92
C GLU A 181 -6.45 6.07 9.01
N LYS A 182 -6.33 4.78 8.63
CA LYS A 182 -6.55 3.63 9.53
C LYS A 182 -5.25 3.02 10.06
N LEU A 183 -4.09 3.53 9.64
CA LEU A 183 -2.80 2.86 9.82
C LEU A 183 -2.54 2.41 11.26
N SER A 184 -2.75 3.29 12.25
CA SER A 184 -2.49 2.94 13.65
C SER A 184 -3.37 1.79 14.11
N ASP A 185 -4.67 1.87 13.84
CA ASP A 185 -5.64 0.84 14.24
C ASP A 185 -5.35 -0.49 13.54
N GLN A 186 -4.94 -0.45 12.26
CA GLN A 186 -4.56 -1.63 11.50
C GLN A 186 -3.29 -2.30 12.05
N LEU A 187 -2.29 -1.49 12.46
CA LEU A 187 -1.06 -2.00 13.08
C LEU A 187 -1.32 -2.59 14.47
N ASP A 188 -2.16 -1.95 15.28
CA ASP A 188 -2.54 -2.45 16.60
C ASP A 188 -3.37 -3.74 16.51
N ASP A 189 -4.30 -3.82 15.57
CA ASP A 189 -5.07 -5.02 15.28
C ASP A 189 -4.16 -6.18 14.83
N GLN A 190 -3.19 -5.91 13.96
CA GLN A 190 -2.21 -6.92 13.53
C GLN A 190 -1.34 -7.42 14.69
N MET A 191 -0.83 -6.51 15.52
CA MET A 191 -0.04 -6.89 16.70
C MET A 191 -0.86 -7.74 17.67
N ARG A 192 -2.11 -7.34 17.94
CA ARG A 192 -3.02 -8.09 18.80
C ARG A 192 -3.29 -9.49 18.24
N LYS A 193 -3.62 -9.61 16.96
CA LYS A 193 -3.83 -10.91 16.29
C LYS A 193 -2.60 -11.79 16.36
N PHE A 194 -1.42 -11.22 16.13
CA PHE A 194 -0.17 -11.96 16.22
C PHE A 194 0.08 -12.47 17.64
N LEU A 195 -0.02 -11.61 18.66
CA LEU A 195 0.16 -12.00 20.06
C LEU A 195 -0.86 -13.06 20.52
N LEU A 196 -2.10 -12.99 20.05
CA LEU A 196 -3.14 -13.97 20.38
C LEU A 196 -2.95 -15.31 19.66
N SER A 197 -2.10 -15.38 18.63
CA SER A 197 -1.73 -16.62 17.98
C SER A 197 -0.74 -17.40 18.85
N ARG A 198 -1.24 -18.39 19.60
CA ARG A 198 -0.45 -19.22 20.52
C ARG A 198 0.77 -19.88 19.86
N GLU A 199 0.63 -20.24 18.58
CA GLU A 199 1.68 -20.94 17.85
C GLU A 199 2.71 -20.00 17.21
N LYS A 200 2.45 -18.69 17.21
CA LYS A 200 3.29 -17.70 16.53
C LYS A 200 3.82 -16.62 17.47
N GLY A 201 2.93 -15.90 18.15
CA GLY A 201 3.24 -14.63 18.81
C GLY A 201 3.53 -14.74 20.29
N MET A 202 2.58 -15.23 21.08
CA MET A 202 2.72 -15.38 22.53
C MET A 202 2.03 -16.64 23.05
N LYS A 203 2.72 -17.38 23.92
CA LYS A 203 2.11 -18.47 24.69
C LYS A 203 2.48 -18.37 26.16
N LEU A 204 1.55 -18.79 27.01
CA LEU A 204 1.81 -19.01 28.43
C LEU A 204 2.24 -20.45 28.66
N ASP A 205 3.10 -20.70 29.65
CA ASP A 205 3.27 -22.06 30.16
C ASP A 205 1.97 -22.58 30.78
N GLU A 206 1.89 -23.90 30.98
CA GLU A 206 0.69 -24.55 31.52
C GLU A 206 0.25 -23.98 32.88
N LYS A 207 1.19 -23.41 33.64
CA LYS A 207 0.97 -22.85 34.97
C LYS A 207 0.69 -21.34 34.96
N GLY A 208 0.73 -20.68 33.80
CA GLY A 208 0.55 -19.23 33.66
C GLY A 208 1.64 -18.38 34.30
N LYS A 209 2.80 -18.95 34.62
CA LYS A 209 3.93 -18.29 35.31
C LYS A 209 5.02 -17.81 34.36
N LYS A 210 5.04 -18.31 33.12
CA LYS A 210 6.02 -17.91 32.10
C LYS A 210 5.33 -17.50 30.81
N VAL A 211 5.74 -16.37 30.27
CA VAL A 211 5.35 -15.88 28.95
C VAL A 211 6.47 -16.23 27.96
N TYR A 212 6.16 -16.95 26.90
CA TYR A 212 7.03 -17.12 25.75
C TYR A 212 6.56 -16.21 24.65
N LEU A 213 7.48 -15.42 24.10
CA LEU A 213 7.25 -14.54 22.97
C LEU A 213 7.97 -15.07 21.73
N SER A 214 7.44 -14.71 20.57
CA SER A 214 8.07 -14.99 19.29
C SER A 214 9.49 -14.42 19.22
N SER A 215 10.40 -15.13 18.55
CA SER A 215 11.74 -14.63 18.26
C SER A 215 11.75 -13.36 17.40
N ILE A 216 10.62 -13.01 16.77
CA ILE A 216 10.49 -11.74 16.04
C ILE A 216 10.81 -10.53 16.92
N PHE A 217 10.52 -10.60 18.23
CA PHE A 217 10.83 -9.54 19.19
C PHE A 217 12.32 -9.47 19.58
N LYS A 218 13.14 -10.44 19.14
CA LYS A 218 14.59 -10.46 19.39
C LYS A 218 15.40 -10.03 18.16
N TRP A 219 14.87 -10.30 16.96
CA TRP A 219 15.58 -10.05 15.70
C TRP A 219 15.52 -8.58 15.25
N PHE A 220 14.61 -7.81 15.84
CA PHE A 220 14.33 -6.43 15.51
C PHE A 220 14.41 -5.55 16.75
#